data_AF-A0A0Q6Z9Y0-F1
#
_entry.id   AF-A0A0Q6Z9Y0-F1
#
_cell.length_a   1.000
_cell.length_b   1.000
_cell.length_c   1.000
_cell.angle_alpha   90.00
_cell.angle_beta   90.00
_cell.angle_gamma   90.00
#
_symmetry.space_group_name_H-M   'P 1'
#
loop_
_entity.id
_entity.type
_entity.pdbx_description
1 polymer ?
#
loop_
_entity_poly.entity_id
_entity_poly.type
_entity_poly.pdbx_seq_one_letter_code
_entity_poly.pdbx_strand_id
1 'polypeptide(L)' 'MTKDQFDSAVERLLGAERYSNLLRSGYNRPDFCREIAQDAFIGQLLKVPTSNEDIAIIQRVATRLWIGDGVAGLAD' A
#
# COMPACT_ATOMS: atom_id res chain seq x y z
N MET A 1 3.07 -13.26 0.32
CA MET A 1 2.51 -12.03 0.90
C MET A 1 1.04 -12.03 0.57
N THR A 2 0.22 -12.04 1.60
CA THR A 2 -1.24 -12.06 1.46
C THR A 2 -1.78 -10.64 1.34
N LYS A 3 -3.03 -10.50 0.91
CA LYS A 3 -3.73 -9.21 0.89
C LYS A 3 -3.76 -8.57 2.28
N ASP A 4 -4.04 -9.36 3.30
CA ASP A 4 -4.11 -8.96 4.71
C ASP A 4 -2.82 -8.32 5.23
N GLN A 5 -1.66 -8.90 4.87
CA GLN A 5 -0.35 -8.36 5.25
C GLN A 5 -0.08 -7.00 4.61
N PHE A 6 -0.49 -6.81 3.36
CA PHE A 6 -0.38 -5.53 2.68
C PHE A 6 -1.34 -4.51 3.28
N ASP A 7 -2.60 -4.87 3.49
CA ASP A 7 -3.62 -3.99 4.06
C ASP A 7 -3.25 -3.54 5.47
N SER A 8 -2.74 -4.44 6.31
CA SER A 8 -2.22 -4.09 7.64
C SER A 8 -1.00 -3.16 7.59
N ALA A 9 -0.10 -3.34 6.63
CA ALA A 9 1.04 -2.44 6.43
C ALA A 9 0.59 -1.04 5.99
N VAL A 10 -0.36 -0.99 5.06
CA VAL A 10 -0.93 0.26 4.55
C VAL A 10 -1.71 1.00 5.64
N GLU A 11 -2.54 0.30 6.41
CA GLU A 11 -3.29 0.89 7.52
C GLU A 11 -2.36 1.50 8.56
N ARG A 12 -1.27 0.80 8.94
CA ARG A 12 -0.27 1.32 9.88
C ARG A 12 0.45 2.56 9.35
N LEU A 13 0.76 2.60 8.06
CA LEU A 13 1.49 3.70 7.43
C LEU A 13 0.62 4.93 7.11
N LEU A 14 -0.66 4.74 6.80
CA LEU A 14 -1.58 5.85 6.54
C LEU A 14 -2.31 6.33 7.79
N GLY A 15 -2.50 5.44 8.77
CA GLY A 15 -3.46 5.60 9.84
C GLY A 15 -4.87 5.12 9.44
N ALA A 16 -5.61 4.57 10.42
CA ALA A 16 -6.91 3.94 10.22
C ALA A 16 -7.96 4.85 9.55
N GLU A 17 -7.93 6.16 9.83
CA GLU A 17 -8.87 7.12 9.24
C GLU A 17 -8.64 7.31 7.73
N ARG A 18 -7.38 7.59 7.33
CA ARG A 18 -7.03 7.79 5.92
C ARG A 18 -7.15 6.49 5.12
N TYR A 19 -6.82 5.35 5.73
CA TYR A 19 -7.05 4.03 5.16
C TYR A 19 -8.54 3.76 4.89
N SER A 20 -9.40 4.02 5.88
CA SER A 20 -10.85 3.86 5.73
C SER A 20 -11.44 4.78 4.67
N ASN A 21 -10.94 6.02 4.57
CA ASN A 21 -11.38 6.97 3.53
C ASN A 21 -10.98 6.49 2.13
N LEU A 22 -9.76 6.01 1.95
CA LEU A 22 -9.28 5.46 0.67
C LEU A 22 -10.06 4.21 0.23
N LEU A 23 -10.43 3.33 1.17
CA LEU A 23 -11.30 2.18 0.86
C LEU A 23 -12.70 2.63 0.41
N ARG A 24 -13.24 3.69 0.99
CA ARG A 24 -14.56 4.24 0.63
C ARG A 24 -14.57 5.02 -0.68
N SER A 25 -13.42 5.49 -1.16
CA SER A 25 -13.30 6.19 -2.44
C SER A 25 -13.59 5.31 -3.67
N GLY A 26 -13.69 3.98 -3.50
CA GLY A 26 -14.04 3.06 -4.58
C GLY A 26 -12.89 2.78 -5.54
N TYR A 27 -11.64 3.04 -5.14
CA TYR A 27 -10.48 2.70 -5.96
C TYR A 27 -10.41 1.20 -6.25
N ASN A 28 -10.09 0.86 -7.50
CA ASN A 28 -9.65 -0.49 -7.81
C ASN A 28 -8.28 -0.74 -7.13
N ARG A 29 -7.90 -2.02 -6.98
CA ARG A 29 -6.67 -2.37 -6.25
C ARG A 29 -5.39 -1.74 -6.85
N PRO A 30 -5.20 -1.66 -8.18
CA PRO A 30 -4.06 -0.96 -8.78
C PRO A 30 -3.98 0.53 -8.42
N ASP A 31 -5.10 1.26 -8.52
CA ASP A 31 -5.16 2.69 -8.20
C ASP A 31 -4.95 2.91 -6.70
N PHE A 32 -5.53 2.05 -5.85
CA PHE A 32 -5.25 2.05 -4.42
C PHE A 32 -3.75 1.93 -4.14
N CYS A 33 -3.07 0.93 -4.71
CA CYS A 33 -1.63 0.76 -4.52
C CYS A 33 -0.80 1.93 -5.06
N ARG A 34 -1.25 2.59 -6.13
CA ARG A 34 -0.59 3.77 -6.71
C ARG A 34 -0.65 4.96 -5.75
N GLU A 35 -1.80 5.24 -5.16
CA GLU A 35 -1.96 6.32 -4.17
C GLU A 35 -1.02 6.12 -2.97
N ILE A 36 -0.96 4.89 -2.44
CA ILE A 36 -0.04 4.58 -1.33
C ILE A 36 1.42 4.79 -1.73
N ALA A 37 1.80 4.37 -2.93
CA ALA A 37 3.17 4.51 -3.41
C ALA A 37 3.55 5.99 -3.63
N GLN A 38 2.60 6.83 -4.08
CA GLN A 38 2.79 8.27 -4.16
C GLN A 38 2.97 8.89 -2.78
N ASP A 39 2.10 8.55 -1.81
CA ASP A 39 2.18 9.02 -0.43
C ASP A 39 3.52 8.62 0.24
N ALA A 40 4.00 7.41 -0.05
CA ALA A 40 5.31 6.94 0.39
C ALA A 40 6.46 7.77 -0.21
N PHE A 41 6.38 8.09 -1.50
CA PHE A 41 7.41 8.84 -2.22
C PHE A 41 7.52 10.28 -1.72
N ILE A 42 6.39 10.95 -1.45
CA ILE A 42 6.36 12.34 -0.95
C ILE A 42 6.55 12.43 0.58
N GLY A 43 6.77 11.30 1.27
CA GLY A 43 7.02 11.25 2.70
C GLY A 43 5.82 11.58 3.59
N GLN A 44 4.59 11.37 3.09
CA GLN A 44 3.35 11.62 3.84
C GLN A 44 2.89 10.45 4.72
N LEU A 45 3.62 9.34 4.72
CA LEU A 45 3.31 8.19 5.58
C LEU A 45 3.78 8.43 7.03
N LEU A 46 3.01 7.89 7.97
CA LEU A 46 3.34 7.88 9.39
C LEU A 46 4.64 7.11 9.62
N LYS A 47 5.52 7.68 10.44
CA LYS A 47 6.71 7.00 10.95
C LYS A 47 6.32 6.15 12.15
N VAL A 48 6.15 4.85 11.92
CA VAL A 48 5.96 3.82 12.93
C VAL A 48 7.24 2.99 13.07
N PRO A 49 7.45 2.26 14.18
CA PRO A 49 8.66 1.44 14.37
C PRO A 49 8.88 0.42 13.23
N THR A 50 7.80 -0.05 12.60
CA THR A 50 7.80 -1.00 11.49
C THR A 50 7.87 -0.34 10.11
N SER A 51 8.01 0.98 10.02
CA SER A 51 7.87 1.72 8.75
C SER A 51 8.78 1.21 7.64
N ASN A 52 10.02 0.83 7.96
CA ASN A 52 10.95 0.33 6.94
C ASN A 52 10.50 -1.02 6.35
N GLU A 53 9.96 -1.92 7.18
CA GLU A 53 9.42 -3.21 6.73
C GLU A 53 8.11 -3.01 5.96
N ASP A 54 7.24 -2.13 6.44
CA ASP A 54 5.95 -1.82 5.80
C ASP A 54 6.14 -1.11 4.44
N ILE A 55 7.13 -0.21 4.34
CA ILE A 55 7.50 0.44 3.07
C ILE A 55 8.08 -0.59 2.09
N ALA A 56 8.92 -1.52 2.56
CA ALA A 56 9.47 -2.58 1.70
C ALA A 56 8.37 -3.49 1.14
N ILE A 57 7.33 -3.78 1.94
CA ILE A 57 6.13 -4.50 1.51
C ILE A 57 5.42 -3.74 0.38
N ILE A 58 5.17 -2.44 0.54
CA ILE A 58 4.49 -1.62 -0.46
C ILE A 58 5.30 -1.51 -1.75
N GLN A 59 6.61 -1.25 -1.65
CA GLN A 59 7.50 -1.16 -2.80
C GLN A 59 7.50 -2.44 -3.63
N ARG A 60 7.42 -3.61 -2.99
CA ARG A 60 7.37 -4.91 -3.68
C ARG A 60 6.07 -5.09 -4.48
N VAL A 61 4.93 -4.60 -3.99
CA VAL A 61 3.66 -4.61 -4.73
C VAL A 61 3.70 -3.60 -5.87
N ALA A 62 4.15 -2.38 -5.60
CA ALA A 62 4.24 -1.32 -6.59
C ALA A 62 5.15 -1.71 -7.77
N THR A 63 6.30 -2.34 -7.48
CA THR A 63 7.22 -2.87 -8.50
C THR A 63 6.54 -3.90 -9.40
N ARG A 64 5.71 -4.79 -8.84
CA ARG A 64 4.98 -5.81 -9.62
C ARG A 64 3.86 -5.21 -10.47
N LEU A 65 3.16 -4.20 -9.94
CA LEU A 65 2.12 -3.47 -10.67
C LEU A 65 2.69 -2.64 -11.82
N TRP A 66 3.87 -2.03 -11.65
CA TRP A 66 4.47 -1.14 -12.64
C TRP A 66 5.42 -1.81 -13.65
N ILE A 67 6.12 -2.88 -13.27
CA ILE A 67 7.07 -3.58 -14.14
C ILE A 67 6.48 -4.89 -14.70
N GLY A 68 5.52 -5.52 -14.00
CA GLY A 68 4.88 -6.78 -14.40
C GLY A 68 3.57 -6.61 -15.17
N ASP A 69 2.80 -7.69 -15.31
CA ASP A 69 1.52 -7.78 -16.06
C ASP A 69 0.35 -6.94 -15.49
N GLY A 70 0.61 -5.91 -14.69
CA GLY A 70 -0.42 -5.09 -14.02
C GLY A 70 -1.10 -5.81 -12.85
N VAL A 71 -0.54 -6.92 -12.38
CA VAL A 71 -1.12 -7.74 -11.29
C VAL A 71 -0.35 -7.49 -9.99
N ALA A 72 -1.07 -7.23 -8.90
CA ALA A 72 -0.47 -6.98 -7.59
C ALA A 72 0.29 -8.21 -7.02
N GLY A 73 -0.01 -9.42 -7.52
CA GLY A 73 0.64 -10.66 -7.08
C GLY A 73 0.46 -10.96 -5.59
N LEU A 74 -0.66 -10.49 -5.02
CA LEU A 74 -1.09 -10.80 -3.66
C LEU A 74 -1.81 -12.15 -3.70
N ALA A 75 -1.31 -13.12 -2.93
CA ALA A 75 -2.07 -14.34 -2.67
C ALA A 75 -3.28 -13.99 -1.79
N ASP A 76 -4.36 -14.76 -1.92
CA ASP A 76 -5.46 -14.70 -0.96
C ASP A 76 -4.94 -15.07 0.44
#